data_AF-A0A353WE24-F1
#
_entry.id   AF-A0A353WE24-F1
#
_cell.length_a   1.000
_cell.length_b   1.000
_cell.length_c   1.000
_cell.angle_alpha   90.00
_cell.angle_beta   90.00
_cell.angle_gamma   90.00
#
_symmetry.space_group_name_H-M   'P 1'
#
loop_
_entity.id
_entity.type
_entity.pdbx_description
1 polymer ?
#
loop_
_entity_poly.entity_id
_entity_poly.type
_entity_poly.pdbx_seq_one_letter_code
_entity_poly.pdbx_strand_id
1 'polypeptide(L)'
;MQTEIEAKWIVSDLDIIRNKLSELKANLDQPERLMRRKPFDFPDNRLEKVGGWVRVRDEGDKITLAYKQLNDRSLHGTKEVSVEVSDFNNTCQILEAVGLEAKSYQETKRETWHY
;
A
#
# COMPACT_ATOMS: atom_id res chain seq x y z
N MET A 1 -9.74 15.40 1.65
CA MET A 1 -8.91 14.37 0.99
C MET A 1 -7.64 15.04 0.49
N GLN A 2 -6.46 14.51 0.80
CA GLN A 2 -5.18 15.05 0.34
C GLN A 2 -4.81 14.42 -1.01
N THR A 3 -4.21 15.20 -1.90
CA THR A 3 -3.71 14.69 -3.19
C THR A 3 -2.26 14.23 -3.02
N GLU A 4 -1.99 12.98 -3.35
CA GLU A 4 -0.63 12.41 -3.43
C GLU A 4 -0.21 12.33 -4.91
N ILE A 5 1.02 12.76 -5.22
CA ILE A 5 1.60 12.64 -6.56
C ILE A 5 2.76 11.64 -6.48
N GLU A 6 2.67 10.54 -7.21
CA GLU A 6 3.67 9.46 -7.20
C GLU A 6 4.09 9.10 -8.64
N ALA A 7 5.39 8.84 -8.84
CA ALA A 7 5.95 8.29 -10.07
C ALA A 7 6.81 7.06 -9.75
N LYS A 8 6.82 6.09 -10.67
CA LYS A 8 7.49 4.79 -10.48
C LYS A 8 8.40 4.47 -11.66
N TRP A 9 9.57 3.94 -11.37
CA TRP A 9 10.54 3.47 -12.35
C TRP A 9 10.99 2.05 -12.00
N ILE A 10 11.33 1.28 -13.01
CA ILE A 10 11.98 -0.02 -12.83
C ILE A 10 13.49 0.25 -12.70
N VAL A 11 14.08 -0.24 -11.63
CA VAL A 11 15.52 -0.09 -11.33
C VAL A 11 16.11 -1.48 -11.18
N SER A 12 17.18 -1.76 -11.93
CA SER A 12 17.85 -3.07 -11.91
C SER A 12 18.83 -3.25 -10.74
N ASP A 13 19.40 -2.15 -10.24
CA ASP A 13 20.35 -2.14 -9.13
C ASP A 13 20.01 -1.02 -8.15
N LEU A 14 19.60 -1.42 -6.94
CA LEU A 14 19.19 -0.50 -5.89
C LEU A 14 20.38 0.24 -5.26
N ASP A 15 21.60 -0.31 -5.34
CA ASP A 15 22.77 0.32 -4.73
C ASP A 15 23.17 1.59 -5.48
N ILE A 16 22.93 1.66 -6.80
CA ILE A 16 23.08 2.90 -7.57
C ILE A 16 22.19 4.01 -7.00
N ILE A 17 20.93 3.68 -6.66
CA ILE A 17 19.98 4.66 -6.10
C ILE A 17 20.37 5.04 -4.68
N ARG A 18 20.73 4.07 -3.83
CA ARG A 18 21.18 4.32 -2.44
C ARG A 18 22.42 5.21 -2.38
N ASN A 19 23.41 4.93 -3.23
CA ASN A 19 24.62 5.74 -3.34
C ASN A 19 24.26 7.16 -3.78
N LYS A 20 23.37 7.31 -4.77
CA LYS A 20 22.97 8.64 -5.24
C LYS A 20 22.22 9.45 -4.18
N LEU A 21 21.31 8.82 -3.44
CA LEU A 21 20.61 9.45 -2.33
C LEU A 21 21.57 9.87 -1.21
N SER A 22 22.56 9.02 -0.90
CA SER A 22 23.61 9.32 0.07
C SER A 22 24.49 10.50 -0.35
N GLU A 23 24.92 10.56 -1.63
CA GLU A 23 25.64 11.72 -2.18
C GLU A 23 24.86 13.02 -2.06
N LEU A 24 23.54 12.94 -2.28
CA LEU A 24 22.64 14.07 -2.13
C LEU A 24 22.43 14.44 -0.65
N LYS A 25 22.85 13.61 0.31
CA LYS A 25 22.58 13.76 1.75
C LYS A 25 21.09 13.60 2.11
N ALA A 26 20.37 12.76 1.37
CA ALA A 26 19.05 12.33 1.77
C ALA A 26 19.13 11.50 3.07
N ASN A 27 18.12 11.62 3.93
CA ASN A 27 18.00 10.86 5.15
C ASN A 27 17.35 9.51 4.87
N LEU A 28 17.93 8.45 5.44
CA LEU A 28 17.31 7.13 5.48
C LEU A 28 16.33 7.09 6.66
N ASP A 29 15.08 7.48 6.42
CA ASP A 29 14.05 7.53 7.47
C ASP A 29 13.65 6.13 7.95
N GLN A 30 13.56 5.19 7.02
CA GLN A 30 13.16 3.82 7.33
C GLN A 30 14.02 2.83 6.54
N PRO A 31 14.82 1.98 7.23
CA PRO A 31 15.64 0.98 6.55
C PRO A 31 14.75 -0.03 5.80
N GLU A 32 15.40 -0.83 4.94
CA GLU A 32 14.71 -1.91 4.23
C GLU A 32 13.91 -2.79 5.22
N ARG A 33 12.60 -2.86 4.99
CA ARG A 33 11.67 -3.65 5.79
C ARG A 33 10.70 -4.43 4.91
N LEU A 34 10.26 -5.57 5.43
CA LEU A 34 9.22 -6.36 4.78
C LEU A 34 7.86 -5.73 5.06
N MET A 35 7.15 -5.39 3.98
CA MET A 35 5.74 -5.03 4.05
C MET A 35 4.90 -6.16 3.51
N ARG A 36 3.73 -6.36 4.10
CA ARG A 36 2.75 -7.34 3.64
C ARG A 36 1.37 -6.71 3.50
N ARG A 37 0.59 -7.18 2.53
CA ARG A 37 -0.75 -6.67 2.27
C ARG A 37 -1.69 -7.73 1.72
N LYS A 38 -2.96 -7.60 2.06
CA LYS A 38 -4.06 -8.34 1.45
C LYS A 38 -5.09 -7.36 0.88
N PRO A 39 -5.30 -7.32 -0.44
CA PRO A 39 -6.48 -6.72 -1.02
C PRO A 39 -7.69 -7.66 -0.86
N PHE A 40 -8.86 -7.07 -0.68
CA PHE A 40 -10.13 -7.73 -0.45
C PHE A 40 -11.20 -7.15 -1.39
N ASP A 41 -12.12 -8.01 -1.81
CA ASP A 41 -13.38 -7.66 -2.48
C ASP A 41 -14.45 -8.68 -2.05
N PHE A 42 -15.70 -8.44 -2.39
CA PHE A 42 -16.76 -9.43 -2.26
C PHE A 42 -16.55 -10.61 -3.23
N PRO A 43 -17.20 -11.76 -2.99
CA PRO A 43 -17.13 -12.92 -3.88
C PRO A 43 -17.56 -12.62 -5.34
N ASP A 44 -18.43 -11.62 -5.54
CA ASP A 44 -18.93 -11.22 -6.85
C ASP A 44 -18.13 -10.10 -7.53
N ASN A 45 -16.96 -9.75 -6.96
CA ASN A 45 -16.02 -8.72 -7.42
C ASN A 45 -16.70 -7.36 -7.68
N ARG A 46 -17.70 -7.00 -6.88
CA ARG A 46 -18.46 -5.75 -7.09
C ARG A 46 -17.63 -4.50 -6.86
N LEU A 47 -16.60 -4.53 -6.02
CA LEU A 47 -15.73 -3.37 -5.84
C LEU A 47 -14.82 -3.21 -7.07
N GLU A 48 -14.20 -4.28 -7.56
CA GLU A 48 -13.32 -4.26 -8.73
C GLU A 48 -14.05 -3.68 -9.96
N LYS A 49 -15.33 -4.02 -10.15
CA LYS A 49 -16.17 -3.49 -11.25
C LYS A 49 -16.29 -1.96 -11.26
N VAL A 50 -16.12 -1.30 -10.11
CA VAL A 50 -16.11 0.15 -9.98
C VAL A 50 -14.70 0.72 -9.72
N GLY A 51 -13.66 -0.10 -9.94
CA GLY A 51 -12.26 0.23 -9.68
C GLY A 51 -11.91 0.30 -8.20
N GLY A 52 -12.75 -0.28 -7.32
CA GLY A 52 -12.62 -0.27 -5.87
C GLY A 52 -11.98 -1.53 -5.29
N TRP A 53 -11.39 -1.41 -4.11
CA TRP A 53 -10.95 -2.54 -3.29
C TRP A 53 -10.75 -2.13 -1.82
N VAL A 54 -10.89 -3.09 -0.91
CA VAL A 54 -10.45 -2.94 0.49
C VAL A 54 -9.03 -3.49 0.62
N ARG A 55 -8.21 -2.94 1.51
CA ARG A 55 -6.83 -3.42 1.73
C ARG A 55 -6.47 -3.34 3.20
N VAL A 56 -5.95 -4.44 3.73
CA VAL A 56 -5.16 -4.43 4.98
C VAL A 56 -3.69 -4.44 4.60
N ARG A 57 -2.90 -3.54 5.16
CA ARG A 57 -1.46 -3.45 4.90
C ARG A 57 -0.70 -3.27 6.21
N ASP A 58 0.30 -4.10 6.40
CA ASP A 58 1.31 -3.99 7.44
C ASP A 58 2.58 -3.43 6.80
N GLU A 59 2.98 -2.25 7.26
CA GLU A 59 4.13 -1.49 6.76
C GLU A 59 5.41 -1.77 7.57
N GLY A 60 5.33 -2.63 8.58
CA GLY A 60 6.43 -2.98 9.50
C GLY A 60 6.52 -2.08 10.73
N ASP A 61 6.02 -0.84 10.64
CA ASP A 61 5.92 0.16 11.72
C ASP A 61 4.47 0.46 12.12
N LYS A 62 3.53 0.31 11.18
CA LYS A 62 2.09 0.50 11.40
C LYS A 62 1.27 -0.43 10.51
N ILE A 63 0.02 -0.62 10.88
CA ILE A 63 -0.92 -1.44 10.11
C ILE A 63 -2.13 -0.56 9.74
N THR A 64 -2.52 -0.58 8.47
CA THR A 64 -3.62 0.23 7.94
C THR A 64 -4.69 -0.62 7.30
N LEU A 65 -5.94 -0.21 7.51
CA LEU A 65 -7.11 -0.66 6.76
C LEU A 65 -7.57 0.50 5.87
N ALA A 66 -7.70 0.25 4.57
CA ALA A 66 -8.14 1.28 3.63
C ALA A 66 -9.17 0.74 2.64
N TYR A 67 -10.11 1.60 2.24
CA TYR A 67 -10.84 1.47 0.99
C TYR A 67 -10.22 2.42 -0.03
N LYS A 68 -9.92 1.89 -1.22
CA LYS A 68 -9.38 2.65 -2.34
C LYS A 68 -10.26 2.46 -3.56
N GLN A 69 -10.37 3.50 -4.38
CA GLN A 69 -11.11 3.43 -5.64
C GLN A 69 -10.43 4.28 -6.71
N LEU A 70 -10.14 3.66 -7.85
CA LEU A 70 -9.61 4.31 -9.04
C LEU A 70 -10.76 4.67 -9.98
N ASN A 71 -11.19 5.93 -9.97
CA ASN A 71 -12.25 6.41 -10.87
C ASN A 71 -11.70 6.67 -12.28
N ASP A 72 -10.47 7.20 -12.37
CA ASP A 72 -9.78 7.49 -13.61
C ASP A 72 -8.25 7.56 -13.38
N ARG A 73 -7.48 7.74 -14.46
CA ARG A 73 -6.00 7.78 -14.41
C ARG A 73 -5.42 9.20 -14.29
N SER A 74 -6.23 10.20 -13.95
CA SER A 74 -5.72 11.52 -13.61
C SER A 74 -5.07 11.54 -12.23
N LEU A 75 -4.37 12.64 -11.90
CA LEU A 75 -3.74 12.86 -10.60
C LEU A 75 -4.73 12.78 -9.42
N HIS A 76 -6.02 13.04 -9.65
CA HIS A 76 -7.06 13.01 -8.62
C HIS A 76 -8.02 11.83 -8.77
N GLY A 77 -7.74 10.91 -9.71
CA GLY A 77 -8.62 9.80 -10.04
C GLY A 77 -8.72 8.74 -8.94
N THR A 78 -7.72 8.65 -8.07
CA THR A 78 -7.74 7.72 -6.92
C THR A 78 -8.33 8.39 -5.68
N LYS A 79 -9.41 7.81 -5.14
CA LYS A 79 -9.96 8.17 -3.83
C LYS A 79 -9.57 7.12 -2.80
N GLU A 80 -9.29 7.56 -1.58
CA GLU A 80 -8.91 6.69 -0.47
C GLU A 80 -9.50 7.20 0.84
N VAL A 81 -9.96 6.26 1.66
CA VAL A 81 -10.17 6.45 3.10
C VAL A 81 -9.38 5.36 3.83
N SER A 82 -8.62 5.76 4.84
CA SER A 82 -7.67 4.88 5.52
C SER A 82 -7.68 5.17 7.02
N VAL A 83 -7.53 4.11 7.80
CA VAL A 83 -7.41 4.15 9.26
C VAL A 83 -6.26 3.25 9.70
N GLU A 84 -5.62 3.61 10.81
CA GLU A 84 -4.69 2.71 11.48
C GLU A 84 -5.48 1.66 12.28
N VAL A 85 -4.99 0.42 12.27
CA VAL A 85 -5.55 -0.71 13.03
C VAL A 85 -4.44 -1.37 13.83
N SER A 86 -4.79 -1.98 14.96
CA SER A 86 -3.80 -2.51 15.90
C SER A 86 -3.25 -3.89 15.54
N ASP A 87 -3.92 -4.67 14.69
CA ASP A 87 -3.49 -6.03 14.34
C ASP A 87 -3.90 -6.43 12.90
N PHE A 88 -2.96 -6.99 12.14
CA PHE A 88 -3.16 -7.36 10.74
C PHE A 88 -4.05 -8.60 10.58
N ASN A 89 -3.82 -9.64 11.39
CA ASN A 89 -4.51 -10.93 11.25
C ASN A 89 -5.96 -10.81 11.70
N ASN A 90 -6.21 -10.19 12.84
CA ASN A 90 -7.55 -9.96 13.36
C ASN A 90 -8.37 -9.08 12.40
N THR A 91 -7.77 -8.03 11.84
CA THR A 91 -8.45 -7.20 10.84
C THR A 91 -8.83 -8.01 9.60
N CYS A 92 -7.94 -8.87 9.09
CA CYS A 92 -8.24 -9.76 7.97
C CYS A 92 -9.39 -10.73 8.31
N GLN A 93 -9.37 -11.36 9.49
CA GLN A 93 -10.42 -12.27 9.93
C GLN A 93 -11.78 -11.58 10.05
N ILE A 94 -11.81 -10.34 10.54
CA ILE A 94 -13.04 -9.54 10.59
C ILE A 94 -13.60 -9.32 9.19
N LEU A 95 -12.75 -8.94 8.22
CA LEU A 95 -13.19 -8.71 6.83
C LEU A 95 -13.72 -9.99 6.18
N GLU A 96 -13.07 -11.13 6.43
CA GLU A 96 -13.51 -12.45 5.95
C GLU A 96 -14.87 -12.82 6.57
N ALA A 97 -15.03 -12.61 7.89
CA ALA A 97 -16.28 -12.91 8.60
C ALA A 97 -17.47 -12.05 8.15
N VAL A 98 -17.24 -10.81 7.68
CA VAL A 98 -18.31 -9.94 7.12
C VAL A 98 -18.54 -10.15 5.62
N GLY A 99 -17.89 -11.15 5.01
CA GLY A 99 -18.19 -11.61 3.66
C GLY A 99 -17.30 -11.05 2.55
N LEU A 100 -16.14 -10.46 2.87
CA LEU A 100 -15.09 -10.20 1.87
C LEU A 100 -14.15 -11.41 1.73
N GLU A 101 -13.47 -11.50 0.60
CA GLU A 101 -12.46 -12.51 0.31
C GLU A 101 -11.13 -11.84 0.00
N ALA A 102 -10.05 -12.37 0.60
CA ALA A 102 -8.70 -11.96 0.24
C ALA A 102 -8.39 -12.40 -1.20
N LYS A 103 -8.06 -11.45 -2.07
CA LYS A 103 -7.75 -11.75 -3.49
C LYS A 103 -6.31 -12.17 -3.72
N SER A 104 -5.41 -11.78 -2.81
CA SER A 104 -4.01 -12.22 -2.81
C SER A 104 -3.35 -11.93 -1.47
N TYR A 105 -2.19 -12.56 -1.23
CA TYR A 105 -1.24 -12.12 -0.22
C TYR A 105 0.01 -11.63 -0.95
N GLN A 106 0.43 -10.40 -0.67
CA GLN A 106 1.53 -9.75 -1.38
C GLN A 106 2.55 -9.25 -0.39
N GLU A 107 3.82 -9.45 -0.74
CA GLU A 107 4.96 -8.99 0.04
C GLU A 107 5.86 -8.11 -0.81
N THR A 108 6.40 -7.05 -0.19
CA THR A 108 7.37 -6.16 -0.83
C THR A 108 8.37 -5.70 0.22
N LYS A 109 9.65 -5.71 -0.13
CA LYS A 109 10.66 -4.97 0.64
C LYS A 109 10.58 -3.49 0.27
N ARG A 110 10.63 -2.61 1.27
CA ARG A 110 10.66 -1.17 1.06
C ARG A 110 11.66 -0.51 1.99
N GLU A 111 12.39 0.43 1.43
CA GLU A 111 13.25 1.39 2.12
C GLU A 111 12.68 2.79 1.83
N THR A 112 12.65 3.67 2.82
CA THR A 112 12.10 5.03 2.68
C THR A 112 13.19 6.05 2.94
N TRP A 113 13.37 6.97 1.98
CA TRP A 113 14.31 8.08 2.08
C TRP A 113 13.57 9.41 1.96
N HIS A 114 14.07 10.44 2.64
CA HIS A 114 13.61 11.83 2.55
C HIS A 114 14.79 12.72 2.14
N TYR A 115 14.62 13.52 1.09
CA TYR A 115 15.57 14.56 0.71
C TYR A 115 15.06 15.94 1.15
#